data_AF-A0A965MUH5-F1
#
_entry.id   AF-A0A965MUH5-F1
#
_cell.length_a   1.000
_cell.length_b   1.000
_cell.length_c   1.000
_cell.angle_alpha   90.00
_cell.angle_beta   90.00
_cell.angle_gamma   90.00
#
_symmetry.space_group_name_H-M   'P 1'
#
loop_
_entity.id
_entity.type
_entity.pdbx_description
1 polymer ?
#
loop_
_entity_poly.entity_id
_entity_poly.type
_entity_poly.pdbx_seq_one_letter_code
_entity_poly.pdbx_strand_id
1 'polypeptide(L)'
;MVVPEGDTIYRAAAALRTALVGHTITGFEAARLIGPSPSIGAAVEKVESHGKHLEIVFDDGIVLHTHMRMTGSWHLYRPGEKWRKRRHQARAIITTNEWVAVCFNAPIVETWREADQNRHPRAGRRGPDLCDTSSDLHECAARLFHYDNPNATIADA
;
A
#
# COMPACT_ATOMS: atom_id res chain seq x y z
N MET A 1 11.25 4.93 33.41
CA MET A 1 12.07 4.62 32.23
C MET A 1 11.29 5.07 31.01
N VAL A 2 11.61 6.25 30.47
CA VAL A 2 10.90 6.82 29.31
C VAL A 2 11.43 6.13 28.06
N VAL A 3 10.61 5.28 27.44
CA VAL A 3 10.92 4.68 26.13
C VAL A 3 10.78 5.80 25.09
N PRO A 4 11.80 6.08 24.26
CA PRO A 4 11.64 7.04 23.18
C PRO A 4 10.56 6.54 22.22
N GLU A 5 9.49 7.30 22.06
CA GLU A 5 8.34 6.95 21.20
C GLU A 5 8.76 6.58 19.77
N GLY A 6 9.88 7.12 19.28
CA GLY A 6 10.47 6.79 17.98
C GLY A 6 10.87 5.32 17.80
N ASP A 7 11.28 4.62 18.87
CA ASP A 7 11.61 3.19 18.80
C ASP A 7 10.36 2.34 18.52
N THR A 8 9.18 2.81 18.93
CA THR A 8 7.92 2.09 18.69
C THR A 8 7.49 2.16 17.22
N ILE A 9 7.64 3.33 16.58
CA ILE A 9 7.28 3.50 15.17
C ILE A 9 8.29 2.79 14.26
N TYR A 10 9.59 2.88 14.58
CA TYR A 10 10.63 2.16 13.85
C TYR A 10 10.38 0.64 13.86
N ARG A 11 10.04 0.07 15.03
CA ARG A 11 9.67 -1.35 15.14
C ARG A 11 8.40 -1.69 14.38
N ALA A 12 7.38 -0.83 14.41
CA ALA A 12 6.16 -1.01 13.63
C ALA A 12 6.46 -1.01 12.13
N ALA A 13 7.29 -0.09 11.65
CA ALA A 13 7.72 -0.03 10.25
C ALA A 13 8.54 -1.26 9.85
N ALA A 14 9.43 -1.75 10.72
CA ALA A 14 10.17 -2.99 10.48
C ALA A 14 9.23 -4.21 10.38
N ALA A 15 8.25 -4.33 11.27
CA ALA A 15 7.25 -5.40 11.22
C ALA A 15 6.40 -5.31 9.94
N LEU A 16 5.98 -4.10 9.55
CA LEU A 16 5.25 -3.86 8.31
C LEU A 16 6.09 -4.19 7.07
N ARG A 17 7.38 -3.83 7.05
CA ARG A 17 8.30 -4.22 5.96
C ARG A 17 8.28 -5.73 5.77
N THR A 18 8.49 -6.49 6.84
CA THR A 18 8.50 -7.96 6.79
C THR A 18 7.16 -8.55 6.35
N ALA A 19 6.04 -7.94 6.74
CA ALA A 19 4.71 -8.48 6.45
C ALA A 19 4.15 -8.07 5.08
N LEU A 20 4.51 -6.89 4.57
CA LEU A 20 3.84 -6.30 3.40
C LEU A 20 4.73 -6.24 2.16
N VAL A 21 6.04 -5.98 2.29
CA VAL A 21 6.89 -5.77 1.12
C VAL A 21 6.89 -7.03 0.24
N GLY A 22 6.76 -6.83 -1.07
CA GLY A 22 6.65 -7.90 -2.07
C GLY A 22 5.27 -8.55 -2.17
N HIS A 23 4.34 -8.23 -1.27
CA HIS A 23 2.98 -8.79 -1.31
C HIS A 23 2.03 -7.87 -2.08
N THR A 24 1.16 -8.50 -2.86
CA THR A 24 0.07 -7.84 -3.55
C THR A 24 -1.10 -7.57 -2.60
N ILE A 25 -1.64 -6.36 -2.64
CA ILE A 25 -2.83 -6.00 -1.89
C ILE A 25 -4.08 -6.57 -2.56
N THR A 26 -4.95 -7.18 -1.76
CA THR A 26 -6.28 -7.66 -2.15
C THR A 26 -7.39 -6.77 -1.62
N GLY A 27 -7.06 -5.82 -0.74
CA GLY A 27 -8.00 -4.83 -0.22
C GLY A 27 -7.29 -3.60 0.31
N PHE A 28 -7.94 -2.45 0.14
CA PHE A 28 -7.51 -1.19 0.72
C PHE A 28 -8.74 -0.41 1.20
N GLU A 29 -8.71 0.08 2.44
CA GLU A 29 -9.79 0.91 2.98
C GLU A 29 -9.24 2.09 3.78
N ALA A 30 -9.68 3.30 3.45
CA ALA A 30 -9.38 4.50 4.22
C ALA A 30 -10.53 5.52 4.06
N ALA A 31 -11.55 5.42 4.92
CA ALA A 31 -12.80 6.18 4.77
C ALA A 31 -12.65 7.72 4.79
N ARG A 32 -11.53 8.24 5.30
CA ARG A 32 -11.21 9.68 5.35
C ARG A 32 -9.88 9.98 4.65
N LEU A 33 -9.57 9.20 3.61
CA LEU A 33 -8.37 9.39 2.82
C LEU A 33 -8.41 10.74 2.11
N ILE A 34 -7.24 11.39 2.06
CA ILE A 34 -7.00 12.52 1.18
C ILE A 34 -6.10 12.03 0.05
N GLY A 35 -6.59 12.05 -1.18
CA GLY A 35 -5.84 11.63 -2.37
C GLY A 35 -6.29 10.28 -2.98
N PRO A 36 -5.55 9.78 -4.00
CA PRO A 36 -5.90 8.57 -4.74
C PRO A 36 -5.65 7.29 -3.92
N SER A 37 -6.53 6.31 -4.04
CA SER A 37 -6.28 4.98 -3.46
C SER A 37 -5.34 4.16 -4.34
N PRO A 38 -4.50 3.29 -3.75
CA PRO A 38 -3.75 2.29 -4.51
C PRO A 38 -4.70 1.28 -5.16
N SER A 39 -4.28 0.75 -6.30
CA SER A 39 -5.03 -0.23 -7.08
C SER A 39 -5.02 -1.58 -6.37
N ILE A 40 -6.17 -2.26 -6.31
CA ILE A 40 -6.17 -3.67 -5.90
C ILE A 40 -5.36 -4.46 -6.93
N GLY A 41 -4.44 -5.29 -6.46
CA GLY A 41 -3.45 -5.94 -7.33
C GLY A 41 -2.05 -5.30 -7.31
N ALA A 42 -1.92 -4.08 -6.77
CA ALA A 42 -0.62 -3.43 -6.57
C ALA A 42 0.20 -4.13 -5.48
N ALA A 43 1.51 -4.23 -5.66
CA ALA A 43 2.44 -4.73 -4.66
C ALA A 43 2.98 -3.61 -3.78
N VAL A 44 3.23 -3.92 -2.50
CA VAL A 44 3.98 -3.00 -1.63
C VAL A 44 5.47 -3.13 -1.94
N GLU A 45 6.10 -2.05 -2.37
CA GLU A 45 7.53 -2.03 -2.70
C GLU A 45 8.39 -1.63 -1.51
N LYS A 46 7.90 -0.67 -0.73
CA LYS A 46 8.71 -0.02 0.29
C LYS A 46 7.86 0.37 1.48
N VAL A 47 8.43 0.25 2.67
CA VAL A 47 7.85 0.81 3.89
C VAL A 47 8.95 1.54 4.65
N GLU A 48 8.79 2.84 4.84
CA GLU A 48 9.76 3.71 5.49
C GLU A 48 9.16 4.44 6.69
N SER A 49 10.02 4.84 7.61
CA SER A 49 9.62 5.62 8.78
C SER A 49 10.61 6.74 9.03
N HIS A 50 10.10 7.95 9.18
CA HIS A 50 10.88 9.14 9.49
C HIS A 50 10.27 9.80 10.73
N GLY A 51 10.87 9.56 11.89
CA GLY A 51 10.33 10.05 13.17
C GLY A 51 8.92 9.52 13.45
N LYS A 52 7.90 10.40 13.38
CA LYS A 52 6.49 10.05 13.61
C LYS A 52 5.70 9.75 12.34
N HIS A 53 6.38 9.77 11.20
CA HIS A 53 5.81 9.54 9.87
C HIS A 53 6.12 8.12 9.42
N LEU A 54 5.15 7.49 8.74
CA LEU A 54 5.30 6.19 8.10
C LEU A 54 4.72 6.25 6.70
N GLU A 55 5.52 5.82 5.72
CA GLU A 55 5.20 5.81 4.30
C GLU A 55 5.20 4.37 3.77
N ILE A 56 4.21 4.04 2.95
CA ILE A 56 4.09 2.77 2.24
C ILE A 56 3.98 3.09 0.76
N VAL A 57 4.97 2.64 -0.02
CA VAL A 57 5.03 2.86 -1.47
C VAL A 57 4.50 1.62 -2.17
N PHE A 58 3.55 1.83 -3.06
CA PHE A 58 2.96 0.80 -3.90
C PHE A 58 3.57 0.84 -5.31
N ASP A 59 3.53 -0.30 -5.99
CA ASP A 59 4.15 -0.44 -7.30
C ASP A 59 3.42 0.28 -8.46
N ASP A 60 2.23 0.80 -8.19
CA ASP A 60 1.44 1.67 -9.06
C ASP A 60 1.76 3.17 -8.88
N GLY A 61 2.83 3.48 -8.12
CA GLY A 61 3.32 4.84 -7.89
C GLY A 61 2.54 5.61 -6.83
N ILE A 62 1.64 4.97 -6.09
CA ILE A 62 0.95 5.58 -4.96
C ILE A 62 1.82 5.46 -3.70
N VAL A 63 1.88 6.55 -2.94
CA VAL A 63 2.49 6.56 -1.61
C VAL A 63 1.40 6.83 -0.59
N LEU A 64 1.20 5.90 0.34
CA LEU A 64 0.38 6.12 1.54
C LEU A 64 1.27 6.71 2.63
N HIS A 65 0.91 7.89 3.10
CA HIS A 65 1.54 8.54 4.23
C HIS A 65 0.62 8.60 5.44
N THR A 66 1.19 8.25 6.58
CA THR A 66 0.51 8.28 7.86
C THR A 66 1.36 8.96 8.92
N HIS A 67 0.83 9.99 9.56
CA HIS A 67 1.49 10.67 10.68
C HIS A 67 0.87 10.19 12.01
N MET A 68 1.63 9.43 12.80
CA MET A 68 1.11 8.76 14.00
C MET A 68 0.86 9.70 15.19
N ARG A 69 1.60 10.81 15.28
CA ARG A 69 1.62 11.68 16.48
C ARG A 69 1.76 10.86 17.77
N MET A 70 0.86 11.03 18.73
CA MET A 70 0.89 10.38 20.05
C MET A 70 -0.03 9.16 20.16
N THR A 71 -1.06 9.08 19.31
CA THR A 71 -2.16 8.11 19.45
C THR A 71 -2.19 7.07 18.35
N GLY A 72 -1.53 7.34 17.22
CA GLY A 72 -1.50 6.50 16.05
C GLY A 72 -0.68 5.23 16.28
N SER A 73 -1.16 4.11 15.75
CA SER A 73 -0.38 2.87 15.74
C SER A 73 -0.74 2.00 14.55
N TRP A 74 0.26 1.30 14.01
CA TRP A 74 0.07 0.24 13.03
C TRP A 74 0.09 -1.12 13.70
N HIS A 75 -0.90 -1.94 13.39
CA HIS A 75 -1.03 -3.30 13.89
C HIS A 75 -1.09 -4.27 12.71
N LEU A 76 -0.57 -5.48 12.92
CA LEU A 76 -0.63 -6.58 11.96
C LEU A 76 -1.49 -7.71 12.52
N TYR A 77 -2.27 -8.32 11.64
CA TYR A 77 -3.16 -9.43 11.92
C TYR A 77 -3.10 -10.45 10.79
N ARG A 78 -3.43 -11.70 11.06
CA ARG A 78 -3.75 -12.66 10.00
C ARG A 78 -5.18 -12.44 9.48
N PRO A 79 -5.48 -12.80 8.20
CA PRO A 79 -6.85 -12.80 7.70
C PRO A 79 -7.78 -13.59 8.63
N GLY A 80 -8.92 -12.98 9.00
CA GLY A 80 -9.88 -13.57 9.95
C GLY A 80 -9.52 -13.42 11.44
N GLU A 81 -8.33 -12.93 11.79
CA GLU A 81 -7.95 -12.70 13.18
C GLU A 81 -8.72 -11.52 13.78
N LYS A 82 -9.15 -11.68 15.05
CA LYS A 82 -9.85 -10.63 15.78
C LYS A 82 -8.90 -9.48 16.14
N TRP A 83 -9.28 -8.26 15.76
CA TRP A 83 -8.48 -7.08 16.05
C TRP A 83 -8.49 -6.70 17.53
N ARG A 84 -7.35 -6.18 18.00
CA ARG A 84 -7.17 -5.69 19.38
C ARG A 84 -7.92 -4.38 19.64
N LYS A 85 -8.14 -3.58 18.59
CA LYS A 85 -8.86 -2.29 18.63
C LYS A 85 -10.15 -2.38 17.80
N ARG A 86 -11.08 -1.46 18.05
CA ARG A 86 -12.40 -1.44 17.38
C ARG A 86 -12.28 -0.95 15.94
N ARG A 87 -13.14 -1.47 15.05
CA ARG A 87 -13.18 -1.13 13.61
C ARG A 87 -13.25 0.38 13.35
N HIS A 88 -14.04 1.13 14.12
CA HIS A 88 -14.20 2.59 13.95
C HIS A 88 -12.94 3.41 14.26
N GLN A 89 -11.95 2.83 14.94
CA GLN A 89 -10.65 3.47 15.18
C GLN A 89 -9.70 3.29 13.99
N ALA A 90 -10.03 2.40 13.05
CA ALA A 90 -9.21 2.19 11.86
C ALA A 90 -9.29 3.41 10.95
N ARG A 91 -8.13 3.85 10.48
CA ARG A 91 -7.94 5.01 9.62
C ARG A 91 -7.44 4.63 8.24
N ALA A 92 -6.65 3.56 8.16
CA ALA A 92 -6.28 2.88 6.92
C ALA A 92 -6.18 1.38 7.19
N ILE A 93 -6.55 0.56 6.20
CA ILE A 93 -6.42 -0.89 6.24
C ILE A 93 -5.83 -1.33 4.90
N ILE A 94 -4.81 -2.17 4.97
CA ILE A 94 -4.21 -2.84 3.83
C ILE A 94 -4.37 -4.34 4.06
N THR A 95 -4.98 -5.02 3.10
CA THR A 95 -5.20 -6.46 3.13
C THR A 95 -4.36 -7.09 2.03
N THR A 96 -3.60 -8.12 2.37
CA THR A 96 -2.95 -9.05 1.45
C THR A 96 -3.50 -10.45 1.67
N ASN A 97 -3.04 -11.44 0.90
CA ASN A 97 -3.41 -12.84 1.14
C ASN A 97 -2.94 -13.36 2.51
N GLU A 98 -1.87 -12.79 3.07
CA GLU A 98 -1.25 -13.30 4.29
C GLU A 98 -1.47 -12.42 5.52
N TRP A 99 -1.76 -11.14 5.32
CA TRP A 99 -1.75 -10.14 6.38
C TRP A 99 -2.86 -9.11 6.21
N VAL A 100 -3.31 -8.58 7.35
CA VAL A 100 -4.16 -7.40 7.44
C VAL A 100 -3.42 -6.38 8.30
N ALA A 101 -2.88 -5.34 7.66
CA ALA A 101 -2.25 -4.22 8.34
C ALA A 101 -3.28 -3.12 8.59
N VAL A 102 -3.43 -2.70 9.85
CA VAL A 102 -4.42 -1.71 10.26
C VAL A 102 -3.75 -0.55 10.95
N CYS A 103 -3.95 0.64 10.39
CA CYS A 103 -3.57 1.91 11.00
C CYS A 103 -4.71 2.40 11.90
N PHE A 104 -4.48 2.51 13.20
CA PHE A 104 -5.44 3.00 14.18
C PHE A 104 -5.12 4.42 14.61
N ASN A 105 -6.14 5.26 14.75
CA ASN A 105 -6.08 6.58 15.41
C ASN A 105 -5.00 7.56 14.87
N ALA A 106 -4.47 7.33 13.66
CA ALA A 106 -3.59 8.27 12.99
C ALA A 106 -4.37 9.54 12.61
N PRO A 107 -3.93 10.74 13.07
CA PRO A 107 -4.62 11.98 12.73
C PRO A 107 -4.57 12.31 11.24
N ILE A 108 -3.48 11.97 10.57
CA ILE A 108 -3.27 12.20 9.13
C ILE A 108 -3.10 10.85 8.45
N VAL A 109 -3.90 10.64 7.40
CA VAL A 109 -3.84 9.54 6.45
C VAL A 109 -4.12 10.14 5.10
N GLU A 110 -3.10 10.17 4.26
CA GLU A 110 -3.18 10.75 2.93
C GLU A 110 -2.35 9.95 1.96
N THR A 111 -2.61 10.17 0.69
CA THR A 111 -1.97 9.50 -0.43
C THR A 111 -1.64 10.51 -1.49
N TRP A 112 -0.51 10.31 -2.16
CA TRP A 112 -0.16 11.06 -3.35
C TRP A 112 0.50 10.13 -4.35
N ARG A 113 0.63 10.59 -5.60
CA ARG A 113 1.47 9.94 -6.59
C ARG A 113 2.90 10.43 -6.42
N GLU A 114 3.84 9.51 -6.29
CA GLU A 114 5.24 9.83 -6.45
C GLU A 114 5.55 9.85 -7.94
N ALA A 115 5.87 11.02 -8.47
CA ALA A 115 6.30 11.19 -9.85
C ALA A 115 7.75 10.73 -9.98
N ASP A 116 7.96 9.41 -10.07
CA ASP A 116 9.28 8.85 -10.35
C ASP A 116 9.47 8.72 -11.86
N GLN A 117 10.31 9.58 -12.43
CA GLN A 117 10.65 9.55 -13.86
C GLN A 117 11.50 8.32 -14.25
N ASN A 118 12.17 7.68 -13.29
CA ASN A 118 12.92 6.45 -13.51
C ASN A 118 12.03 5.20 -13.40
N ARG A 119 10.90 5.33 -12.70
CA ARG A 119 9.80 4.37 -12.72
C ARG A 119 9.07 4.52 -14.05
N HIS A 120 9.69 4.00 -15.11
CA HIS A 120 9.03 3.84 -16.40
C HIS A 120 7.65 3.21 -16.14
N PRO A 121 6.57 3.58 -16.85
CA PRO A 121 5.25 2.96 -16.67
C PRO A 121 5.29 1.41 -16.74
N ARG A 122 6.31 0.86 -17.41
CA ARG A 122 6.64 -0.58 -17.50
C ARG A 122 7.37 -1.20 -16.30
N ALA A 123 7.88 -0.39 -15.37
CA ALA A 123 8.70 -0.82 -14.23
C ALA A 123 7.88 -1.16 -12.97
N GLY A 124 6.57 -0.86 -12.97
CA GLY A 124 5.63 -1.56 -12.09
C GLY A 124 5.62 -3.07 -12.37
N ARG A 125 4.88 -3.85 -11.57
CA ARG A 125 4.84 -5.31 -11.69
C ARG A 125 4.73 -5.74 -13.16
N ARG A 126 5.63 -6.64 -13.60
CA ARG A 126 5.45 -7.34 -14.88
C ARG A 126 4.00 -7.84 -14.94
N GLY A 127 3.28 -7.41 -15.97
CA GLY A 127 1.93 -7.90 -16.24
C GLY A 127 1.95 -9.42 -16.44
N PRO A 128 0.78 -10.06 -16.49
CA PRO A 128 0.68 -11.50 -16.76
C PRO A 128 1.51 -11.88 -17.99
N ASP A 129 2.26 -12.98 -17.88
CA ASP A 129 3.10 -13.43 -18.99
C ASP A 129 2.18 -13.96 -20.10
N LEU A 130 2.10 -13.23 -21.21
CA LEU A 130 1.25 -13.61 -22.34
C LEU A 130 1.74 -14.88 -23.05
N CYS A 131 2.97 -15.34 -22.76
CA CYS A 131 3.48 -16.62 -23.24
C CYS A 131 3.06 -17.80 -22.34
N ASP A 132 2.53 -17.53 -21.14
CA ASP A 132 2.00 -18.55 -20.24
C ASP A 132 0.53 -18.84 -20.59
N THR A 133 0.25 -20.10 -20.92
CA THR A 133 -1.10 -20.58 -21.26
C THR A 133 -2.09 -20.53 -20.09
N SER A 134 -1.61 -20.34 -18.85
CA SER A 134 -2.45 -20.17 -17.67
C SER A 134 -2.85 -18.70 -17.40
N SER A 135 -2.34 -17.76 -18.19
CA SER A 135 -2.66 -16.33 -18.05
C SER A 135 -4.11 -16.02 -18.40
N ASP A 136 -4.77 -15.27 -17.51
CA ASP A 136 -6.12 -14.76 -17.75
C ASP A 136 -6.07 -13.55 -18.70
N LEU A 137 -6.40 -13.80 -19.97
CA LEU A 137 -6.43 -12.77 -21.01
C LEU A 137 -7.53 -11.73 -20.79
N HIS A 138 -8.59 -12.06 -20.05
CA HIS A 138 -9.67 -11.12 -19.76
C HIS A 138 -9.22 -10.09 -18.72
N GLU A 139 -8.51 -10.54 -17.68
CA GLU A 139 -7.82 -9.67 -16.73
C GLU A 139 -6.74 -8.80 -17.42
N CYS A 140 -5.99 -9.36 -18.37
CA CYS A 140 -5.02 -8.59 -19.16
C CYS A 140 -5.69 -7.45 -19.94
N ALA A 141 -6.81 -7.74 -20.61
CA ALA A 141 -7.57 -6.76 -21.36
C ALA A 141 -8.19 -5.69 -20.44
N ALA A 142 -8.75 -6.09 -19.28
CA ALA A 142 -9.31 -5.17 -18.30
C ALA A 142 -8.27 -4.14 -17.83
N ARG A 143 -7.02 -4.57 -17.59
CA ARG A 143 -5.92 -3.66 -17.24
C ARG A 143 -5.61 -2.65 -18.33
N LEU A 144 -5.71 -3.04 -19.60
CA LEU A 144 -5.48 -2.14 -20.73
C LEU A 144 -6.56 -1.04 -20.80
N PHE A 145 -7.82 -1.39 -20.51
CA PHE A 145 -8.94 -0.43 -20.54
C PHE A 145 -8.97 0.51 -19.33
N HIS A 146 -8.32 0.15 -18.23
CA HIS A 146 -8.17 0.99 -17.03
C HIS A 146 -6.84 1.74 -16.98
N TYR A 147 -6.10 1.80 -18.09
CA TYR A 147 -4.87 2.56 -18.17
C TYR A 147 -5.17 4.07 -18.13
N ASP A 148 -4.54 4.78 -17.18
CA ASP A 148 -4.84 6.19 -16.86
C ASP A 148 -4.59 7.16 -18.02
N ASN A 149 -3.81 6.77 -19.05
CA ASN A 149 -3.60 7.57 -20.25
C ASN A 149 -4.10 6.86 -21.52
N PRO A 150 -5.38 7.03 -21.88
CA PRO A 150 -5.95 6.41 -23.08
C PRO A 150 -5.32 6.91 -24.40
N ASN A 151 -4.52 7.98 -24.33
CA ASN A 151 -3.84 8.58 -25.48
C ASN A 151 -2.33 8.24 -25.52
N ALA A 152 -1.83 7.44 -24.58
CA ALA A 152 -0.45 6.95 -24.65
C ALA A 152 -0.27 6.11 -25.91
N THR A 153 0.77 6.39 -26.69
CA THR A 153 1.06 5.55 -27.86
C THR A 153 1.66 4.22 -27.39
N ILE A 154 1.53 3.17 -28.20
CA ILE A 154 2.14 1.86 -27.92
C ILE A 154 3.67 1.97 -27.75
N ALA A 155 4.29 2.99 -28.36
CA ALA A 155 5.73 3.25 -28.26
C ALA A 155 6.12 3.99 -26.96
N ASP A 156 5.19 4.75 -26.37
CA ASP A 156 5.38 5.48 -25.10
C ASP A 156 4.96 4.65 -23.88
N ALA A 157 4.18 3.59 -24.09
CA ALA A 157 3.79 2.60 -23.10
C ALA A 157 4.93 1.64 -22.79
#